data_AF-A0A536PME3-F1
#
_entry.id   AF-A0A536PME3-F1
#
_cell.length_a   1.000
_cell.length_b   1.000
_cell.length_c   1.000
_cell.angle_alpha   90.00
_cell.angle_beta   90.00
_cell.angle_gamma   90.00
#
_symmetry.space_group_name_H-M   'P 1'
#
loop_
_entity.id
_entity.type
_entity.pdbx_description
1 polymer ?
#
loop_
_entity_poly.entity_id
_entity_poly.type
_entity_poly.pdbx_seq_one_letter_code
_entity_poly.pdbx_strand_id
1 'polypeptide(L)'
;MIRAWQSWLAAAPETLWSNLHLEGVPGTTPAIRIHATFLGDVKDLDAQVDTLLSVAGAPTDRSSTNVSYAAAMLLEAGCFGKTLAQCHLKGQTPEAQLDRETYAAKSLVLPAALGPGGIAALTSGMDTLQRSQGAGSGAVIVDALGGAVSRVAPDATAFPHRGAFAVAQFIASWDPAAPQATVDANFAWLRLAHSSVRGAAGGGAYANYADPELSDWPQAYYGANYARLQRVKAMYDPGEVFTFPQAIRAR
;
A
#
# COMPACT_ATOMS: atom_id res chain seq x y z
N MET A 1 4.33 14.40 11.39
CA MET A 1 3.21 13.64 10.79
C MET A 1 3.35 12.12 10.93
N ILE A 2 4.25 11.40 10.22
CA ILE A 2 4.32 9.91 10.24
C ILE A 2 4.32 9.30 11.65
N ARG A 3 5.21 9.78 12.54
CA ARG A 3 5.26 9.31 13.94
C ARG A 3 3.92 9.50 14.68
N ALA A 4 3.26 10.64 14.47
CA ALA A 4 1.99 10.98 15.09
C ALA A 4 0.89 10.05 14.58
N TRP A 5 0.83 9.80 13.26
CA TRP A 5 -0.11 8.84 12.67
C TRP A 5 0.06 7.43 13.22
N GLN A 6 1.31 6.93 13.35
CA GLN A 6 1.55 5.60 13.92
C GLN A 6 1.08 5.48 15.38
N SER A 7 1.30 6.53 16.17
CA SER A 7 0.90 6.57 17.58
C SER A 7 -0.61 6.70 17.74
N TRP A 8 -1.24 7.51 16.89
CA TRP A 8 -2.69 7.68 16.83
C TRP A 8 -3.40 6.39 16.43
N LEU A 9 -2.93 5.71 15.37
CA LEU A 9 -3.49 4.45 14.91
C LEU A 9 -3.44 3.36 16.00
N ALA A 10 -2.36 3.31 16.78
CA ALA A 10 -2.24 2.35 17.88
C ALA A 10 -3.28 2.56 19.01
N ALA A 11 -3.82 3.77 19.13
CA ALA A 11 -4.86 4.12 20.10
C ALA A 11 -6.27 4.22 19.48
N ALA A 12 -6.39 4.03 18.16
CA ALA A 12 -7.64 4.21 17.43
C ALA A 12 -8.66 3.11 17.78
N PRO A 13 -9.97 3.43 17.79
CA PRO A 13 -11.01 2.42 17.99
C PRO A 13 -11.07 1.45 16.79
N GLU A 14 -11.60 0.24 17.00
CA GLU A 14 -11.74 -0.75 15.90
C GLU A 14 -12.69 -0.30 14.77
N THR A 15 -13.52 0.71 15.03
CA THR A 15 -14.39 1.33 14.02
C THR A 15 -13.63 2.26 13.07
N LEU A 16 -12.37 2.58 13.35
CA LEU A 16 -11.53 3.42 12.51
C LEU A 16 -10.50 2.58 11.75
N TRP A 17 -10.42 2.80 10.44
CA TRP A 17 -9.30 2.37 9.61
C TRP A 17 -8.65 3.59 8.98
N SER A 18 -7.34 3.54 8.73
CA SER A 18 -6.61 4.63 8.10
C SER A 18 -5.42 4.12 7.32
N ASN A 19 -5.05 4.87 6.28
CA ASN A 19 -3.77 4.73 5.62
C ASN A 19 -3.04 6.09 5.54
N LEU A 20 -1.74 6.01 5.26
CA LEU A 20 -0.87 7.16 5.07
C LEU A 20 -0.19 7.05 3.72
N HIS A 21 -0.32 8.10 2.90
CA HIS A 21 0.29 8.20 1.60
C HIS A 21 1.41 9.24 1.66
N LEU A 22 2.60 8.87 1.17
CA LEU A 22 3.67 9.79 0.83
C LEU A 22 3.79 9.81 -0.68
N GLU A 23 3.58 10.96 -1.31
CA GLU A 23 3.49 11.07 -2.77
C GLU A 23 4.40 12.18 -3.28
N GLY A 24 5.00 12.01 -4.46
CA GLY A 24 5.85 13.02 -5.04
C GLY A 24 6.05 12.86 -6.55
N VAL A 25 6.35 14.00 -7.17
CA VAL A 25 6.87 14.11 -8.54
C VAL A 25 8.18 14.89 -8.45
N PRO A 26 9.26 14.52 -9.19
CA PRO A 26 10.53 15.22 -9.14
C PRO A 26 10.42 16.74 -9.28
N GLY A 27 11.26 17.46 -8.54
CA GLY A 27 11.27 18.93 -8.53
C GLY A 27 10.14 19.61 -7.75
N THR A 28 9.33 18.87 -6.97
CA THR A 28 8.24 19.42 -6.16
C THR A 28 8.44 19.13 -4.67
N THR A 29 7.56 19.64 -3.81
CA THR A 29 7.54 19.22 -2.40
C THR A 29 6.67 17.97 -2.28
N PRO A 30 7.16 16.85 -1.72
CA PRO A 30 6.34 15.67 -1.48
C PRO A 30 5.13 16.01 -0.61
N ALA A 31 3.99 15.39 -0.92
CA ALA A 31 2.79 15.48 -0.11
C ALA A 31 2.69 14.30 0.85
N ILE A 32 2.12 14.55 2.03
CA ILE A 32 1.62 13.50 2.93
C ILE A 32 0.10 13.61 3.00
N ARG A 33 -0.61 12.51 2.74
CA ARG A 33 -2.06 12.42 2.90
C ARG A 33 -2.39 11.32 3.89
N ILE A 34 -3.43 11.55 4.68
CA ILE A 34 -3.97 10.56 5.61
C ILE A 34 -5.43 10.39 5.24
N HIS A 35 -5.80 9.17 4.87
CA HIS A 35 -7.20 8.80 4.66
C HIS A 35 -7.67 8.03 5.88
N ALA A 36 -8.91 8.25 6.28
CA ALA A 36 -9.53 7.53 7.37
C ALA A 36 -10.97 7.21 7.03
N THR A 37 -11.36 5.96 7.25
CA THR A 37 -12.74 5.49 7.16
C THR A 37 -13.21 5.14 8.56
N PHE A 38 -14.41 5.59 8.91
CA PHE A 38 -14.97 5.38 10.24
C PHE A 38 -16.39 4.80 10.17
N LEU A 39 -16.64 3.76 10.95
CA LEU A 39 -17.97 3.21 11.16
C LEU A 39 -18.68 3.99 12.27
N GLY A 40 -19.33 5.09 11.90
CA GLY A 40 -20.07 5.95 12.82
C GLY A 40 -20.36 7.32 12.20
N ASP A 41 -20.53 8.33 13.05
CA ASP A 41 -20.80 9.70 12.60
C ASP A 41 -19.50 10.47 12.31
N VAL A 42 -19.54 11.34 11.30
CA VAL A 42 -18.43 12.21 10.90
C VAL A 42 -17.90 13.06 12.06
N LYS A 43 -18.75 13.47 13.01
CA LYS A 43 -18.31 14.24 14.18
C LYS A 43 -17.36 13.44 15.07
N ASP A 44 -17.62 12.14 15.23
CA ASP A 44 -16.78 11.27 16.04
C ASP A 44 -15.45 10.97 15.32
N LEU A 45 -15.51 10.76 13.99
CA LEU A 45 -14.30 10.72 13.16
C LEU A 45 -13.49 12.02 13.30
N ASP A 46 -14.16 13.17 13.26
CA ASP A 46 -13.49 14.46 13.35
C ASP A 46 -12.79 14.65 14.69
N ALA A 47 -13.41 14.21 15.79
CA ALA A 47 -12.77 14.20 17.12
C ALA A 47 -11.56 13.25 17.18
N GLN A 48 -11.63 12.09 16.52
CA GLN A 48 -10.48 11.18 16.40
C GLN A 48 -9.33 11.84 15.64
N VAL A 49 -9.62 12.50 14.51
CA VAL A 49 -8.63 13.19 13.70
C VAL A 49 -8.06 14.41 14.44
N ASP A 50 -8.87 15.14 15.21
CA ASP A 50 -8.39 16.27 16.03
C ASP A 50 -7.31 15.82 17.03
N THR A 51 -7.43 14.61 17.58
CA THR A 51 -6.42 14.03 18.46
C THR A 51 -5.09 13.84 17.73
N LEU A 52 -5.11 13.34 16.48
CA LEU A 52 -3.91 13.26 15.64
C LEU A 52 -3.33 14.66 15.36
N LEU A 53 -4.16 15.61 14.96
CA LEU A 53 -3.73 16.95 14.57
C LEU A 53 -3.19 17.76 15.75
N SER A 54 -3.62 17.48 16.98
CA SER A 54 -3.07 18.09 18.20
C SER A 54 -1.57 17.82 18.38
N VAL A 55 -1.07 16.70 17.84
CA VAL A 55 0.35 16.31 17.87
C VAL A 55 1.04 16.63 16.53
N ALA A 56 0.33 16.43 15.41
CA ALA A 56 0.92 16.49 14.09
C ALA A 56 0.95 17.90 13.46
N GLY A 57 0.15 18.84 13.99
CA GLY A 57 -0.10 20.15 13.40
C GLY A 57 -1.28 20.13 12.43
N ALA A 58 -1.78 21.33 12.08
CA ALA A 58 -2.88 21.48 11.14
C ALA A 58 -2.47 21.08 9.71
N PRO A 59 -3.35 20.41 8.95
CA PRO A 59 -3.08 20.07 7.56
C PRO A 59 -3.33 21.29 6.65
N THR A 60 -2.79 21.23 5.43
CA THR A 60 -3.08 22.23 4.39
C THR A 60 -4.55 22.19 3.98
N ASP A 61 -5.15 21.00 3.94
CA ASP A 61 -6.56 20.79 3.61
C ASP A 61 -7.12 19.64 4.47
N ARG A 62 -8.42 19.70 4.75
CA ARG A 62 -9.17 18.63 5.44
C ARG A 62 -10.61 18.64 4.94
N SER A 63 -11.10 17.45 4.63
CA SER A 63 -12.53 17.22 4.39
C SER A 63 -12.98 15.94 5.08
N SER A 64 -14.23 15.94 5.53
CA SER A 64 -14.88 14.80 6.17
C SER A 64 -16.36 14.81 5.77
N THR A 65 -16.95 13.65 5.55
CA THR A 65 -18.35 13.55 5.13
C THR A 65 -18.98 12.23 5.58
N ASN A 66 -20.26 12.28 5.93
CA ASN A 66 -21.07 11.09 6.15
C ASN A 66 -21.58 10.57 4.81
N VAL A 67 -21.31 9.31 4.52
CA VAL A 67 -21.80 8.61 3.33
C VAL A 67 -22.32 7.22 3.68
N SER A 68 -23.21 6.67 2.86
CA SER A 68 -23.58 5.26 2.98
C SER A 68 -22.38 4.37 2.69
N TYR A 69 -22.40 3.11 3.14
CA TYR A 69 -21.34 2.15 2.85
C TYR A 69 -21.05 2.02 1.34
N ALA A 70 -22.09 1.92 0.51
CA ALA A 70 -21.92 1.81 -0.93
C ALA A 70 -21.27 3.07 -1.54
N ALA A 71 -21.64 4.25 -1.04
CA ALA A 71 -21.03 5.51 -1.44
C ALA A 71 -19.56 5.61 -0.99
N ALA A 72 -19.23 5.15 0.21
CA ALA A 72 -17.84 5.05 0.68
C ALA A 72 -17.01 4.17 -0.25
N MET A 73 -17.51 2.99 -0.62
CA MET A 73 -16.82 2.10 -1.57
C MET A 73 -16.59 2.75 -2.93
N LEU A 74 -17.55 3.53 -3.43
CA LEU A 74 -17.38 4.30 -4.67
C LEU A 74 -16.36 5.43 -4.52
N LEU A 75 -16.27 6.06 -3.35
CA LEU A 75 -15.28 7.08 -3.05
C LEU A 75 -13.87 6.49 -3.05
N GLU A 76 -13.65 5.40 -2.32
CA GLU A 76 -12.37 4.68 -2.28
C GLU A 76 -11.97 4.14 -3.66
N ALA A 77 -12.96 3.78 -4.51
CA ALA A 77 -12.71 3.33 -5.87
C ALA A 77 -12.46 4.48 -6.89
N GLY A 78 -12.53 5.75 -6.49
CA GLY A 78 -12.43 6.89 -7.40
C GLY A 78 -13.64 7.05 -8.35
N CYS A 79 -14.76 6.41 -8.01
CA CYS A 79 -16.00 6.38 -8.81
C CYS A 79 -17.18 7.13 -8.17
N PHE A 80 -16.97 7.82 -7.05
CA PHE A 80 -18.03 8.58 -6.41
C PHE A 80 -18.58 9.67 -7.34
N GLY A 81 -19.91 9.75 -7.43
CA GLY A 81 -20.61 10.66 -8.35
C GLY A 81 -20.60 10.24 -9.82
N LYS A 82 -19.97 9.11 -10.19
CA LYS A 82 -19.99 8.55 -11.55
C LYS A 82 -21.16 7.58 -11.72
N THR A 83 -21.73 7.52 -12.92
CA THR A 83 -22.62 6.41 -13.30
C THR A 83 -21.82 5.11 -13.46
N LEU A 84 -22.52 3.97 -13.49
CA LEU A 84 -21.88 2.68 -13.77
C LEU A 84 -21.09 2.72 -15.09
N ALA A 85 -21.67 3.29 -16.16
CA ALA A 85 -21.00 3.41 -17.45
C ALA A 85 -19.73 4.28 -17.39
N GLN A 86 -19.74 5.35 -16.57
CA GLN A 86 -18.59 6.23 -16.37
C GLN A 86 -17.49 5.60 -15.49
N CYS A 87 -17.86 4.73 -14.54
CA CYS A 87 -16.93 3.95 -13.71
C CYS A 87 -16.34 2.74 -14.47
N HIS A 88 -15.85 2.99 -15.69
CA HIS A 88 -15.14 2.03 -16.52
C HIS A 88 -13.85 2.66 -17.06
N LEU A 89 -12.90 1.83 -17.45
CA LEU A 89 -11.66 2.30 -18.07
C LEU A 89 -11.96 2.87 -19.46
N LYS A 90 -11.36 4.00 -19.80
CA LYS A 90 -11.51 4.64 -21.12
C LYS A 90 -11.30 3.60 -22.23
N GLY A 91 -12.27 3.52 -23.14
CA GLY A 91 -12.32 2.54 -24.23
C GLY A 91 -13.18 1.29 -23.97
N GLN A 92 -13.66 1.05 -22.75
CA GLN A 92 -14.58 -0.08 -22.45
C GLN A 92 -16.05 0.24 -22.74
N THR A 93 -16.46 1.49 -22.53
CA THR A 93 -17.80 2.01 -22.82
C THR A 93 -17.68 3.42 -23.42
N PRO A 94 -18.72 3.94 -24.11
CA PRO A 94 -18.69 5.31 -24.64
C PRO A 94 -18.53 6.39 -23.57
N GLU A 95 -19.05 6.16 -22.36
CA GLU A 95 -19.03 7.12 -21.24
C GLU A 95 -17.87 6.90 -20.26
N ALA A 96 -17.03 5.88 -20.46
CA ALA A 96 -15.95 5.51 -19.55
C ALA A 96 -14.99 6.68 -19.25
N GLN A 97 -14.66 6.88 -17.97
CA GLN A 97 -13.84 8.02 -17.52
C GLN A 97 -12.55 7.63 -16.79
N LEU A 98 -12.36 6.37 -16.42
CA LEU A 98 -11.21 5.97 -15.60
C LEU A 98 -9.96 5.79 -16.47
N ASP A 99 -8.85 6.33 -15.99
CA ASP A 99 -7.54 6.17 -16.62
C ASP A 99 -6.83 4.92 -16.10
N ARG A 100 -5.93 4.36 -16.92
CA ARG A 100 -4.97 3.35 -16.48
C ARG A 100 -3.70 4.05 -16.02
N GLU A 101 -3.12 3.52 -14.96
CA GLU A 101 -1.80 3.92 -14.50
C GLU A 101 -0.77 2.83 -14.87
N THR A 102 0.38 3.26 -15.39
CA THR A 102 1.53 2.37 -15.62
C THR A 102 2.50 2.55 -14.47
N TYR A 103 2.78 1.46 -13.75
CA TYR A 103 3.66 1.49 -12.59
C TYR A 103 4.41 0.18 -12.37
N ALA A 104 5.47 0.27 -11.56
CA ALA A 104 6.08 -0.86 -10.88
C ALA A 104 5.89 -0.71 -9.36
N ALA A 105 5.77 -1.83 -8.66
CA ALA A 105 5.56 -1.81 -7.22
C ALA A 105 6.44 -2.80 -6.47
N LYS A 106 6.72 -2.47 -5.21
CA LYS A 106 7.33 -3.34 -4.20
C LYS A 106 6.56 -3.22 -2.91
N SER A 107 6.70 -4.19 -2.00
CA SER A 107 6.03 -4.11 -0.70
C SER A 107 6.92 -4.52 0.47
N LEU A 108 6.58 -4.00 1.64
CA LEU A 108 7.09 -4.42 2.94
C LEU A 108 5.90 -4.65 3.87
N VAL A 109 5.93 -5.72 4.63
CA VAL A 109 5.01 -5.93 5.76
C VAL A 109 5.72 -5.45 7.01
N LEU A 110 5.17 -4.43 7.65
CA LEU A 110 5.76 -3.81 8.84
C LEU A 110 5.29 -4.56 10.09
N PRO A 111 6.16 -5.29 10.82
CA PRO A 111 5.75 -6.02 12.03
C PRO A 111 5.39 -5.08 13.19
N ALA A 112 5.92 -3.85 13.17
CA ALA A 112 5.68 -2.82 14.16
C ALA A 112 5.76 -1.44 13.50
N ALA A 113 5.36 -0.40 14.23
CA ALA A 113 5.58 0.98 13.83
C ALA A 113 7.08 1.25 13.57
N LEU A 114 7.38 2.04 12.53
CA LEU A 114 8.75 2.43 12.21
C LEU A 114 9.32 3.33 13.31
N GLY A 115 10.51 2.99 13.80
CA GLY A 115 11.30 3.86 14.65
C GLY A 115 11.88 5.06 13.89
N PRO A 116 12.58 5.99 14.57
CA PRO A 116 13.11 7.20 13.96
C PRO A 116 13.97 6.95 12.72
N GLY A 117 14.81 5.91 12.73
CA GLY A 117 15.64 5.55 11.58
C GLY A 117 14.84 5.06 10.37
N GLY A 118 13.80 4.25 10.58
CA GLY A 118 12.91 3.79 9.50
C GLY A 118 12.09 4.94 8.90
N ILE A 119 11.58 5.84 9.75
CA ILE A 119 10.91 7.06 9.29
C ILE A 119 11.86 7.94 8.46
N ALA A 120 13.10 8.14 8.93
CA ALA A 120 14.10 8.92 8.22
C ALA A 120 14.49 8.28 6.87
N ALA A 121 14.60 6.96 6.81
CA ALA A 121 14.87 6.23 5.57
C ALA A 121 13.72 6.39 4.56
N LEU A 122 12.47 6.34 5.04
CA LEU A 122 11.28 6.53 4.24
C LEU A 122 11.21 7.95 3.66
N THR A 123 11.42 8.99 4.49
CA THR A 123 11.42 10.38 4.02
C THR A 123 12.60 10.66 3.09
N SER A 124 13.78 10.12 3.40
CA SER A 124 14.95 10.24 2.52
C SER A 124 14.71 9.58 1.17
N GLY A 125 13.92 8.51 1.09
CA GLY A 125 13.50 7.91 -0.17
C GLY A 125 12.64 8.86 -1.01
N MET A 126 11.77 9.65 -0.40
CA MET A 126 11.03 10.70 -1.11
C MET A 126 11.95 11.83 -1.54
N ASP A 127 12.92 12.23 -0.71
CA ASP A 127 13.89 13.27 -1.08
C ASP A 127 14.79 12.87 -2.25
N THR A 128 15.07 11.57 -2.44
CA THR A 128 15.83 11.08 -3.61
C THR A 128 14.97 11.09 -4.87
N LEU A 129 13.67 10.81 -4.79
CA LEU A 129 12.74 11.03 -5.91
C LEU A 129 12.79 12.48 -6.36
N GLN A 130 12.72 13.40 -5.41
CA GLN A 130 12.67 14.83 -5.72
C GLN A 130 13.90 15.35 -6.47
N ARG A 131 15.05 14.73 -6.20
CA ARG A 131 16.33 15.04 -6.85
C ARG A 131 16.57 14.21 -8.11
N SER A 132 15.70 13.26 -8.43
CA SER A 132 15.86 12.41 -9.61
C SER A 132 15.67 13.21 -10.89
N GLN A 133 16.55 12.99 -11.86
CA GLN A 133 16.39 13.54 -13.20
C GLN A 133 15.69 12.52 -14.09
N GLY A 134 14.51 12.88 -14.59
CA GLY A 134 13.80 12.09 -15.58
C GLY A 134 12.91 10.97 -15.04
N ALA A 135 12.84 10.72 -13.73
CA ALA A 135 11.82 9.84 -13.17
C ALA A 135 10.41 10.44 -13.29
N GLY A 136 9.39 9.59 -13.36
CA GLY A 136 7.99 9.94 -13.20
C GLY A 136 7.61 10.18 -11.74
N SER A 137 6.41 9.80 -11.33
CA SER A 137 5.96 9.95 -9.94
C SER A 137 6.34 8.74 -9.07
N GLY A 138 6.31 8.95 -7.76
CA GLY A 138 6.51 7.89 -6.78
C GLY A 138 5.63 8.09 -5.56
N ALA A 139 5.18 6.98 -4.99
CA ALA A 139 4.37 6.94 -3.79
C ALA A 139 4.82 5.84 -2.82
N VAL A 140 4.61 6.07 -1.53
CA VAL A 140 4.60 5.03 -0.50
C VAL A 140 3.27 5.09 0.24
N ILE A 141 2.49 4.03 0.13
CA ILE A 141 1.17 3.89 0.76
C ILE A 141 1.34 2.92 1.92
N VAL A 142 0.96 3.33 3.13
CA VAL A 142 1.03 2.52 4.34
C VAL A 142 -0.37 2.25 4.85
N ASP A 143 -0.87 1.05 4.57
CA ASP A 143 -2.20 0.61 4.96
C ASP A 143 -2.16 -0.07 6.33
N ALA A 144 -2.94 0.46 7.27
CA ALA A 144 -3.04 -0.10 8.61
C ALA A 144 -3.57 -1.54 8.60
N LEU A 145 -2.92 -2.38 9.40
CA LEU A 145 -3.43 -3.69 9.82
C LEU A 145 -3.83 -3.65 11.30
N GLY A 146 -4.17 -4.80 11.88
CA GLY A 146 -4.71 -4.92 13.23
C GLY A 146 -6.21 -5.22 13.24
N GLY A 147 -6.86 -4.98 14.38
CA GLY A 147 -8.30 -5.20 14.57
C GLY A 147 -8.76 -6.58 14.08
N ALA A 148 -9.70 -6.60 13.13
CA ALA A 148 -10.22 -7.84 12.56
C ALA A 148 -9.16 -8.72 11.88
N VAL A 149 -8.10 -8.12 11.31
CA VAL A 149 -7.03 -8.88 10.65
C VAL A 149 -6.22 -9.70 11.65
N SER A 150 -5.93 -9.14 12.83
CA SER A 150 -5.12 -9.78 13.86
C SER A 150 -5.85 -10.85 14.65
N ARG A 151 -7.19 -10.89 14.60
CA ARG A 151 -8.00 -11.97 15.18
C ARG A 151 -7.93 -13.28 14.42
N VAL A 152 -7.52 -13.26 13.16
CA VAL A 152 -7.35 -14.48 12.35
C VAL A 152 -5.98 -15.10 12.66
N ALA A 153 -5.95 -16.40 12.96
CA ALA A 153 -4.70 -17.10 13.22
C ALA A 153 -3.74 -17.03 12.00
N PRO A 154 -2.41 -16.88 12.20
CA PRO A 154 -1.44 -16.78 11.11
C PRO A 154 -1.49 -17.93 10.09
N ASP A 155 -1.92 -19.12 10.50
CA ASP A 155 -1.98 -20.33 9.66
C ASP A 155 -3.39 -20.66 9.13
N ALA A 156 -4.40 -19.83 9.46
CA ALA A 156 -5.78 -20.04 9.04
C ALA A 156 -5.96 -19.92 7.51
N THR A 157 -5.15 -19.07 6.86
CA THR A 157 -5.13 -18.91 5.40
C THR A 157 -3.69 -18.80 4.88
N ALA A 158 -3.52 -18.58 3.56
CA ALA A 158 -2.19 -18.41 2.97
C ALA A 158 -1.42 -17.18 3.50
N PHE A 159 -2.11 -16.07 3.82
CA PHE A 159 -1.50 -14.83 4.30
C PHE A 159 -1.13 -14.92 5.80
N PRO A 160 0.17 -14.96 6.16
CA PRO A 160 0.62 -15.22 7.52
C PRO A 160 0.73 -13.98 8.39
N HIS A 161 0.79 -12.79 7.78
CA HIS A 161 1.20 -11.54 8.44
C HIS A 161 0.07 -10.88 9.26
N ARG A 162 -0.62 -11.68 10.08
CA ARG A 162 -1.83 -11.29 10.82
C ARG A 162 -1.55 -10.31 11.96
N GLY A 163 -0.38 -10.44 12.59
CA GLY A 163 0.06 -9.56 13.69
C GLY A 163 0.88 -8.34 13.23
N ALA A 164 0.99 -8.09 11.93
CA ALA A 164 1.72 -6.93 11.43
C ALA A 164 0.99 -5.62 11.75
N PHE A 165 1.75 -4.53 11.87
CA PHE A 165 1.26 -3.18 12.08
C PHE A 165 0.63 -2.60 10.80
N ALA A 166 1.28 -2.81 9.65
CA ALA A 166 0.83 -2.28 8.37
C ALA A 166 1.45 -3.02 7.18
N VAL A 167 0.89 -2.83 5.98
CA VAL A 167 1.56 -3.12 4.71
C VAL A 167 1.97 -1.80 4.07
N ALA A 168 3.23 -1.66 3.71
CA ALA A 168 3.75 -0.53 2.95
C ALA A 168 3.94 -0.93 1.48
N GLN A 169 3.22 -0.29 0.57
CA GLN A 169 3.41 -0.43 -0.87
C GLN A 169 4.22 0.76 -1.40
N PHE A 170 5.29 0.47 -2.11
CA PHE A 170 6.11 1.45 -2.84
C PHE A 170 5.71 1.37 -4.30
N ILE A 171 5.36 2.49 -4.92
CA ILE A 171 4.86 2.57 -6.29
C ILE A 171 5.68 3.60 -7.04
N ALA A 172 6.23 3.22 -8.19
CA ALA A 172 6.85 4.14 -9.13
C ALA A 172 6.03 4.14 -10.40
N SER A 173 5.51 5.30 -10.80
CA SER A 173 4.62 5.42 -11.96
C SER A 173 5.23 6.33 -13.03
N TRP A 174 4.88 6.07 -14.28
CA TRP A 174 5.35 6.84 -15.43
C TRP A 174 4.30 6.85 -16.54
N ASP A 175 4.42 7.80 -17.45
CA ASP A 175 3.58 7.85 -18.65
C ASP A 175 3.88 6.62 -19.53
N PRO A 176 2.88 5.89 -20.08
CA PRO A 176 3.11 4.75 -20.95
C PRO A 176 4.02 5.03 -22.16
N ALA A 177 4.07 6.28 -22.63
CA ALA A 177 4.92 6.76 -23.73
C ALA A 177 6.26 7.35 -23.25
N ALA A 178 6.59 7.25 -21.96
CA ALA A 178 7.84 7.74 -21.42
C ALA A 178 9.06 7.03 -22.04
N PRO A 179 10.18 7.74 -22.23
CA PRO A 179 11.40 7.11 -22.73
C PRO A 179 11.93 6.08 -21.73
N GLN A 180 12.67 5.07 -22.21
CA GLN A 180 13.24 4.02 -21.37
C GLN A 180 14.07 4.56 -20.19
N ALA A 181 14.78 5.68 -20.38
CA ALA A 181 15.53 6.33 -19.31
C ALA A 181 14.66 6.77 -18.11
N THR A 182 13.41 7.18 -18.35
CA THR A 182 12.44 7.49 -17.28
C THR A 182 12.05 6.22 -16.53
N VAL A 183 11.73 5.16 -17.27
CA VAL A 183 11.39 3.85 -16.70
C VAL A 183 12.55 3.36 -15.81
N ASP A 184 13.78 3.41 -16.31
CA ASP A 184 14.97 3.01 -15.57
C ASP A 184 15.18 3.85 -14.30
N ALA A 185 14.95 5.16 -14.37
CA ALA A 185 15.02 6.05 -13.22
C ALA A 185 13.94 5.75 -12.17
N ASN A 186 12.70 5.43 -12.59
CA ASN A 186 11.62 4.98 -11.70
C ASN A 186 11.99 3.67 -10.99
N PHE A 187 12.51 2.67 -11.71
CA PHE A 187 12.96 1.42 -11.11
C PHE A 187 14.15 1.63 -10.16
N ALA A 188 15.10 2.48 -10.51
CA ALA A 188 16.23 2.82 -9.64
C ALA A 188 15.77 3.46 -8.33
N TRP A 189 14.85 4.43 -8.41
CA TRP A 189 14.24 5.03 -7.23
C TRP A 189 13.47 3.98 -6.39
N LEU A 190 12.64 3.16 -7.03
CA LEU A 190 11.81 2.16 -6.35
C LEU A 190 12.66 1.18 -5.54
N ARG A 191 13.75 0.68 -6.12
CA ARG A 191 14.70 -0.22 -5.44
C ARG A 191 15.39 0.48 -4.28
N LEU A 192 15.82 1.74 -4.47
CA LEU A 192 16.48 2.51 -3.43
C LEU A 192 15.55 2.80 -2.24
N ALA A 193 14.34 3.31 -2.51
CA ALA A 193 13.36 3.64 -1.49
C ALA A 193 12.88 2.40 -0.71
N HIS A 194 12.67 1.28 -1.40
CA HIS A 194 12.29 0.02 -0.75
C HIS A 194 13.42 -0.55 0.12
N SER A 195 14.63 -0.63 -0.43
CA SER A 195 15.78 -1.21 0.29
C SER A 195 16.22 -0.37 1.49
N SER A 196 16.06 0.95 1.45
CA SER A 196 16.40 1.82 2.59
C SER A 196 15.53 1.57 3.82
N VAL A 197 14.27 1.17 3.63
CA VAL A 197 13.33 0.89 4.72
C VAL A 197 13.35 -0.58 5.14
N ARG A 198 13.72 -1.51 4.25
CA ARG A 198 13.68 -2.98 4.49
C ARG A 198 14.38 -3.40 5.78
N GLY A 199 15.53 -2.81 6.12
CA GLY A 199 16.25 -3.11 7.34
C GLY A 199 15.47 -2.82 8.63
N ALA A 200 14.55 -1.85 8.61
CA ALA A 200 13.67 -1.50 9.73
C ALA A 200 12.30 -2.22 9.68
N ALA A 201 11.93 -2.80 8.53
CA ALA A 201 10.63 -3.40 8.27
C ALA A 201 10.60 -4.93 8.33
N GLY A 202 11.76 -5.60 8.37
CA GLY A 202 11.82 -7.06 8.29
C GLY A 202 11.68 -7.59 6.85
N GLY A 203 11.42 -8.90 6.72
CA GLY A 203 11.45 -9.61 5.43
C GLY A 203 10.10 -9.93 4.79
N GLY A 204 8.98 -9.51 5.41
CA GLY A 204 7.65 -9.82 4.89
C GLY A 204 7.27 -8.97 3.67
N ALA A 205 6.53 -9.56 2.74
CA ALA A 205 5.97 -8.89 1.57
C ALA A 205 4.54 -9.41 1.30
N TYR A 206 3.77 -8.70 0.48
CA TYR A 206 2.39 -9.09 0.17
C TYR A 206 2.27 -9.65 -1.25
N ALA A 207 1.77 -10.87 -1.38
CA ALA A 207 1.70 -11.60 -2.66
C ALA A 207 0.88 -10.89 -3.75
N ASN A 208 -0.12 -10.10 -3.37
CA ASN A 208 -0.91 -9.31 -4.34
C ASN A 208 -0.15 -8.11 -4.91
N TYR A 209 1.03 -7.79 -4.35
CA TYR A 209 1.99 -6.84 -4.91
C TYR A 209 3.22 -7.60 -5.41
N ALA A 210 2.98 -8.49 -6.38
CA ALA A 210 3.99 -9.40 -6.90
C ALA A 210 5.22 -8.64 -7.41
N ASP A 211 6.36 -8.85 -6.74
CA ASP A 211 7.64 -8.27 -7.09
C ASP A 211 8.50 -9.31 -7.81
N PRO A 212 8.74 -9.18 -9.13
CA PRO A 212 9.56 -10.13 -9.88
C PRO A 212 11.03 -10.17 -9.43
N GLU A 213 11.50 -9.14 -8.70
CA GLU A 213 12.88 -9.09 -8.15
C GLU A 213 12.99 -9.74 -6.77
N LEU A 214 11.88 -10.19 -6.18
CA LEU A 214 11.87 -10.83 -4.85
C LEU A 214 12.26 -12.31 -4.96
N SER A 215 13.50 -12.62 -4.61
CA SER A 215 14.05 -13.98 -4.66
C SER A 215 13.56 -14.87 -3.51
N ASP A 216 13.39 -14.32 -2.31
CA ASP A 216 12.92 -15.02 -1.11
C ASP A 216 11.38 -15.02 -0.97
N TRP A 217 10.67 -14.86 -2.09
CA TRP A 217 9.20 -14.75 -2.13
C TRP A 217 8.44 -15.83 -1.37
N PRO A 218 8.85 -17.13 -1.31
CA PRO A 218 8.07 -18.12 -0.57
C PRO A 218 7.97 -17.77 0.92
N GLN A 219 9.09 -17.39 1.51
CA GLN A 219 9.17 -17.00 2.92
C GLN A 219 8.55 -15.62 3.13
N ALA A 220 8.84 -14.66 2.25
CA ALA A 220 8.34 -13.29 2.37
C ALA A 220 6.82 -13.20 2.26
N TYR A 221 6.19 -13.94 1.33
CA TYR A 221 4.75 -13.93 1.12
C TYR A 221 3.98 -14.86 2.07
N TYR A 222 4.49 -16.08 2.30
CA TYR A 222 3.72 -17.14 2.93
C TYR A 222 4.32 -17.66 4.25
N GLY A 223 5.59 -17.34 4.54
CA GLY A 223 6.27 -17.78 5.76
C GLY A 223 6.12 -19.28 6.01
N ALA A 224 5.78 -19.64 7.25
CA ALA A 224 5.56 -21.04 7.65
C ALA A 224 4.42 -21.73 6.87
N ASN A 225 3.51 -20.99 6.25
CA ASN A 225 2.38 -21.56 5.51
C ASN A 225 2.81 -22.12 4.14
N TYR A 226 3.99 -21.77 3.63
CA TYR A 226 4.42 -22.20 2.29
C TYR A 226 4.40 -23.73 2.14
N ALA A 227 4.89 -24.48 3.15
CA ALA A 227 4.89 -25.94 3.10
C ALA A 227 3.48 -26.55 2.97
N ARG A 228 2.47 -25.93 3.61
CA ARG A 228 1.06 -26.36 3.46
C ARG A 228 0.57 -26.07 2.04
N LEU A 229 0.94 -24.93 1.47
CA LEU A 229 0.58 -24.57 0.09
C LEU A 229 1.20 -25.52 -0.93
N GLN A 230 2.45 -25.96 -0.74
CA GLN A 230 3.08 -26.96 -1.61
C GLN A 230 2.32 -28.28 -1.63
N ARG A 231 1.86 -28.76 -0.45
CA ARG A 231 1.04 -29.98 -0.35
C ARG A 231 -0.30 -29.84 -1.05
N VAL A 232 -0.95 -28.68 -0.91
CA VAL A 232 -2.22 -28.38 -1.63
C VAL A 232 -1.97 -28.35 -3.14
N LYS A 233 -0.89 -27.71 -3.60
CA LYS A 233 -0.49 -27.69 -5.00
C LYS A 233 -0.25 -29.11 -5.55
N ALA A 234 0.48 -29.95 -4.82
CA ALA A 234 0.73 -31.33 -5.20
C ALA A 234 -0.56 -32.17 -5.29
N MET A 235 -1.56 -31.88 -4.44
CA MET A 235 -2.84 -32.58 -4.47
C MET A 235 -3.73 -32.18 -5.65
N TYR A 236 -3.82 -30.89 -5.95
CA TYR A 236 -4.79 -30.37 -6.92
C TYR A 236 -4.20 -30.05 -8.29
N ASP A 237 -2.90 -29.80 -8.40
CA ASP A 237 -2.19 -29.54 -9.65
C ASP A 237 -0.78 -30.18 -9.66
N PRO A 238 -0.70 -31.52 -9.56
CA PRO A 238 0.58 -32.24 -9.57
C PRO A 238 1.37 -32.09 -10.88
N GLY A 239 0.69 -31.74 -11.98
CA GLY A 239 1.31 -31.51 -13.29
C GLY A 239 1.86 -30.10 -13.49
N GLU A 240 1.76 -29.22 -12.48
CA GLU A 240 2.10 -27.79 -12.56
C GLU A 240 1.49 -27.07 -13.78
N VAL A 241 0.24 -27.40 -14.13
CA VAL A 241 -0.49 -26.77 -15.25
C VAL A 241 -0.64 -25.26 -15.01
N PHE A 242 -0.94 -24.87 -13.77
CA PHE A 242 -1.04 -23.46 -13.37
C PHE A 242 0.30 -22.97 -12.80
N THR A 243 1.21 -22.54 -13.68
CA THR A 243 2.56 -22.10 -13.28
C THR A 243 2.94 -20.74 -13.87
N PHE A 244 3.83 -20.04 -13.17
CA PHE A 244 4.42 -18.75 -13.50
C PHE A 244 5.70 -18.57 -12.65
N PRO A 245 6.53 -17.52 -12.86
CA PRO A 245 7.85 -17.41 -12.21
C PRO A 245 7.85 -17.56 -10.68
N GLN A 246 6.81 -17.07 -9.99
CA GLN A 246 6.64 -17.17 -8.54
C GLN A 246 5.44 -18.05 -8.13
N ALA A 247 5.07 -19.04 -8.97
CA ALA A 247 4.06 -20.02 -8.60
C ALA A 247 4.55 -20.94 -7.49
N ILE A 248 3.64 -21.30 -6.57
CA ILE A 248 3.88 -22.36 -5.57
C ILE A 248 4.26 -23.65 -6.30
N ARG A 249 5.37 -24.26 -5.90
CA ARG A 249 5.87 -25.51 -6.47
C ARG A 249 5.31 -26.71 -5.73
N ALA A 250 4.83 -27.71 -6.48
CA ALA A 250 4.39 -28.97 -5.90
C ALA A 250 5.58 -29.67 -5.21
N ARG A 251 5.41 -30.06 -3.94
CA ARG A 251 6.40 -30.83 -3.18
C ARG A 251 5.72 -31.74 -2.18
#